data_AF-A0A495BIX8-F1
#
_entry.id   AF-A0A495BIX8-F1
#
_cell.length_a   1.000
_cell.length_b   1.000
_cell.length_c   1.000
_cell.angle_alpha   90.00
_cell.angle_beta   90.00
_cell.angle_gamma   90.00
#
_symmetry.space_group_name_H-M   'P 1'
#
loop_
_entity.id
_entity.type
_entity.pdbx_description
1 polymer ?
#
loop_
_entity_poly.entity_id
_entity_poly.type
_entity_poly.pdbx_seq_one_letter_code
_entity_poly.pdbx_strand_id
1 'polypeptide(L)'
;MDDIVTLPVKWVRADAYCRLTGEPMEAVLKRAQDGIWAAGKHYKRTGPRTLWINLIEATKWVDQQPHVESSFPRGSKSGSGNTAAA
;
A
#
# COMPACT_ATOMS: atom_id res chain seq x y z
N MET A 1 6.70 -33.29 7.64
CA MET A 1 6.11 -31.96 7.45
C MET A 1 6.15 -31.74 5.97
N ASP A 2 5.02 -31.96 5.30
CA ASP A 2 4.91 -31.70 3.88
C ASP A 2 5.24 -30.23 3.65
N ASP A 3 6.33 -29.98 2.94
CA ASP A 3 6.66 -28.66 2.44
C ASP A 3 5.47 -28.21 1.61
N ILE A 4 4.67 -27.30 2.15
CA ILE A 4 3.62 -26.62 1.39
C ILE A 4 4.37 -25.88 0.28
N VAL A 5 4.39 -26.49 -0.91
CA VAL A 5 4.82 -25.84 -2.14
C VAL A 5 3.79 -24.75 -2.41
N THR A 6 3.99 -23.62 -1.75
CA THR A 6 3.20 -22.41 -1.93
C THR A 6 3.66 -21.89 -3.29
N LEU A 7 2.95 -22.26 -4.37
CA LEU A 7 3.19 -21.66 -5.68
C LEU A 7 3.05 -20.14 -5.47
N PRO A 8 4.13 -19.34 -5.57
CA PRO A 8 4.05 -17.96 -5.19
C PRO A 8 3.13 -17.27 -6.18
N VAL A 9 1.95 -16.88 -5.70
CA VAL A 9 1.00 -16.10 -6.48
C VAL A 9 1.70 -14.79 -6.80
N LYS A 10 2.29 -14.72 -7.99
CA LYS A 10 3.14 -13.59 -8.37
C LYS A 10 2.32 -12.32 -8.53
N TRP A 11 1.16 -12.43 -9.18
CA TRP A 11 0.26 -11.32 -9.46
C TRP A 11 -1.03 -11.48 -8.67
N VAL A 12 -1.35 -10.50 -7.85
CA VAL A 12 -2.62 -10.42 -7.14
C VAL A 12 -3.39 -9.18 -7.55
N ARG A 13 -4.70 -9.22 -7.38
CA ARG A 13 -5.52 -8.02 -7.55
C ARG A 13 -5.12 -6.95 -6.54
N ALA A 14 -5.14 -5.68 -6.94
CA ALA A 14 -4.75 -4.58 -6.05
C ALA A 14 -5.59 -4.51 -4.76
N ASP A 15 -6.88 -4.83 -4.82
CA ASP A 15 -7.74 -4.91 -3.63
C ASP A 15 -7.39 -6.07 -2.70
N ALA A 16 -6.87 -7.19 -3.23
CA ALA A 16 -6.34 -8.28 -2.42
C ALA A 16 -5.01 -7.88 -1.78
N TYR A 17 -4.11 -7.24 -2.53
CA TYR A 17 -2.87 -6.68 -2.00
C TYR A 17 -3.14 -5.71 -0.83
N CYS A 18 -4.03 -4.73 -1.02
CA CYS A 18 -4.39 -3.77 0.02
C CYS A 18 -4.94 -4.45 1.28
N ARG A 19 -5.76 -5.50 1.12
CA ARG A 19 -6.27 -6.29 2.26
C ARG A 19 -5.19 -7.07 2.99
N LEU A 20 -4.21 -7.62 2.27
CA LEU A 20 -3.12 -8.41 2.85
C LEU A 20 -2.10 -7.54 3.57
N THR A 21 -1.76 -6.37 3.03
CA THR A 21 -0.72 -5.50 3.58
C THR A 21 -1.25 -4.42 4.51
N GLY A 22 -2.55 -4.15 4.47
CA GLY A 22 -3.16 -3.01 5.15
C GLY A 22 -2.87 -1.66 4.47
N GLU A 23 -2.18 -1.65 3.33
CA GLU A 23 -1.93 -0.42 2.59
C GLU A 23 -3.22 0.08 1.92
N PRO A 24 -3.50 1.40 1.97
CA PRO A 24 -4.64 1.96 1.27
C PRO A 24 -4.43 1.92 -0.25
N MET A 25 -5.51 1.67 -0.99
CA MET A 25 -5.50 1.69 -2.48
C MET A 25 -4.91 2.99 -3.03
N GLU A 26 -5.16 4.12 -2.36
CA GLU A 26 -4.63 5.41 -2.76
C GLU A 26 -3.10 5.46 -2.74
N ALA A 27 -2.45 4.84 -1.74
CA ALA A 27 -1.00 4.77 -1.69
C ALA A 27 -0.43 3.93 -2.84
N VAL A 28 -1.09 2.83 -3.18
CA VAL A 28 -0.71 1.99 -4.32
C VAL A 28 -0.84 2.76 -5.65
N LEU A 29 -1.95 3.47 -5.84
CA LEU A 29 -2.17 4.29 -7.03
C LEU A 29 -1.17 5.44 -7.12
N LYS A 30 -0.94 6.14 -6.00
CA LYS A 30 0.03 7.22 -5.93
C LYS A 30 1.44 6.75 -6.30
N ARG A 31 1.90 5.61 -5.77
CA ARG A 31 3.20 5.04 -6.17
C ARG A 31 3.29 4.73 -7.66
N ALA A 32 2.19 4.28 -8.27
CA ALA A 32 2.13 4.03 -9.71
C ALA A 32 2.12 5.33 -10.53
N GLN A 33 1.43 6.38 -10.05
CA GLN A 33 1.35 7.70 -10.68
C GLN A 33 2.67 8.47 -10.59
N ASP A 34 3.30 8.43 -9.41
CA ASP A 34 4.59 9.08 -9.11
C ASP A 34 5.78 8.36 -9.79
N GLY A 35 5.54 7.25 -10.50
CA GLY A 35 6.57 6.48 -11.20
C GLY A 35 7.47 5.64 -10.28
N ILE A 36 7.24 5.64 -8.98
CA ILE A 36 7.95 4.80 -7.99
C ILE A 36 7.77 3.33 -8.35
N TRP A 37 6.55 2.94 -8.73
CA TRP A 37 6.25 1.62 -9.25
C TRP A 37 6.14 1.65 -10.77
N ALA A 38 6.98 0.87 -11.45
CA ALA A 38 6.95 0.72 -12.91
C ALA A 38 5.86 -0.27 -13.40
N ALA A 39 5.17 0.11 -14.48
CA ALA A 39 4.21 -0.74 -15.19
C ALA A 39 4.91 -1.98 -15.79
N GLY A 40 4.24 -3.13 -15.77
CA GLY A 40 4.78 -4.42 -16.22
C GLY A 40 5.75 -5.09 -15.23
N LYS A 41 6.35 -4.32 -14.32
CA LYS A 41 7.25 -4.83 -13.26
C LYS A 41 6.53 -4.96 -11.91
N HIS A 42 6.10 -3.83 -11.34
CA HIS A 42 5.45 -3.76 -10.03
C HIS A 42 3.94 -3.87 -10.15
N TYR A 43 3.35 -3.28 -11.19
CA TYR A 43 1.92 -3.34 -11.43
C TYR A 43 1.58 -3.61 -12.89
N LYS A 44 0.38 -4.13 -13.15
CA LYS A 44 -0.16 -4.32 -14.49
C LYS A 44 -1.63 -3.94 -14.53
N ARG A 45 -2.04 -3.13 -15.51
CA ARG A 45 -3.45 -2.87 -15.81
C ARG A 45 -3.91 -3.81 -16.91
N THR A 46 -4.99 -4.55 -16.67
CA THR A 46 -5.62 -5.40 -17.70
C THR A 46 -7.03 -4.92 -18.06
N GLY A 47 -7.45 -3.77 -17.52
CA GLY A 47 -8.71 -3.11 -17.84
C GLY A 47 -8.88 -1.81 -17.04
N PRO A 48 -9.95 -1.03 -17.28
CA PRO A 48 -10.13 0.28 -16.65
C PRO A 48 -10.12 0.25 -15.12
N ARG A 49 -10.69 -0.81 -14.54
CA ARG A 49 -10.81 -1.03 -13.08
C ARG A 49 -10.07 -2.27 -12.59
N THR A 50 -9.13 -2.77 -13.39
CA THR A 50 -8.38 -3.98 -13.06
C THR A 50 -6.90 -3.66 -12.99
N LEU A 51 -6.42 -3.56 -11.75
CA LEU A 51 -5.02 -3.38 -11.40
C LEU A 51 -4.52 -4.63 -10.69
N TRP A 52 -3.38 -5.13 -11.14
CA TRP A 52 -2.65 -6.25 -10.56
C TRP A 52 -1.33 -5.76 -9.99
N ILE A 53 -0.95 -6.27 -8.82
CA ILE A 53 0.30 -5.98 -8.14
C ILE A 53 1.16 -7.24 -8.14
N ASN A 54 2.44 -7.07 -8.49
CA ASN A 54 3.43 -8.12 -8.42
C ASN A 54 3.97 -8.19 -6.99
N LEU A 55 3.59 -9.22 -6.23
CA LEU A 55 3.98 -9.35 -4.83
C LEU A 55 5.49 -9.40 -4.65
N ILE A 56 6.19 -10.10 -5.53
CA ILE A 56 7.65 -10.29 -5.43
C ILE A 56 8.36 -8.94 -5.54
N GLU A 57 7.99 -8.12 -6.52
CA GLU A 57 8.63 -6.82 -6.74
C GLU A 57 8.18 -5.78 -5.71
N ALA A 58 6.92 -5.86 -5.24
CA ALA A 58 6.44 -5.01 -4.15
C ALA A 58 7.20 -5.30 -2.85
N THR A 59 7.40 -6.57 -2.48
CA THR A 59 8.18 -6.95 -1.30
C THR A 59 9.64 -6.49 -1.42
N LYS A 60 10.29 -6.74 -2.57
CA LYS A 60 11.66 -6.24 -2.80
C LYS A 60 11.76 -4.72 -2.66
N TRP A 61 10.74 -3.98 -3.08
CA TRP A 61 10.70 -2.53 -2.92
C TRP A 61 10.60 -2.13 -1.44
N VAL A 62 9.77 -2.83 -0.65
CA VAL A 62 9.65 -2.62 0.80
C VAL A 62 11.00 -2.87 1.50
N ASP A 63 11.70 -3.95 1.15
CA ASP A 63 13.00 -4.29 1.73
C ASP A 63 14.08 -3.22 1.48
N GLN A 64 13.88 -2.38 0.46
CA GLN A 64 14.78 -1.26 0.11
C GLN A 64 14.38 0.07 0.75
N GLN A 65 13.20 0.15 1.38
CA GLN A 65 12.80 1.38 2.04
C GLN A 65 13.54 1.53 3.38
N PRO A 66 13.97 2.75 3.74
CA PRO A 66 14.53 2.97 5.06
C PRO A 66 13.49 2.66 6.12
N HIS A 67 13.91 2.05 7.22
CA HIS A 67 13.06 1.91 8.40
C HIS A 67 12.75 3.32 8.94
N VAL A 68 11.47 3.69 8.93
CA VAL A 68 11.01 4.95 9.54
C VAL A 68 10.39 4.61 10.88
N GLU A 69 11.06 5.00 11.96
CA GLU A 69 10.39 5.04 13.26
C GLU A 69 9.40 6.21 13.24
N SER A 70 8.12 5.90 13.38
CA SER A 70 7.11 6.93 13.45
C SER A 70 7.20 7.63 14.80
N SER A 71 7.91 8.76 14.88
CA SER A 71 7.77 9.69 15.99
C SER A 71 6.46 10.48 15.81
N PHE A 72 5.32 9.84 16.04
CA PHE A 72 4.07 10.58 16.17
C PHE A 72 4.13 11.35 17.50
N PRO A 73 4.14 12.69 17.52
CA PRO A 73 3.93 13.42 18.75
C PRO A 73 2.57 12.99 19.30
N ARG A 74 2.56 12.39 20.50
CA ARG A 74 1.33 12.11 21.23
C ARG A 74 0.66 13.43 21.56
N GLY A 75 -0.42 13.73 20.85
CA GLY A 75 -1.48 14.61 21.32
C GLY A 75 -1.43 16.03 20.79
N SER A 76 -2.23 16.29 19.76
CA SER A 76 -2.89 17.59 19.61
C SER A 76 -4.36 17.38 19.97
N LYS A 77 -4.69 17.69 21.23
CA LYS A 77 -6.07 17.76 21.73
C LYS A 77 -6.79 18.84 20.91
N SER A 78 -7.73 18.47 20.05
CA SER A 78 -8.56 19.44 19.34
C SER A 78 -9.49 20.11 20.35
N GLY A 79 -9.15 21.34 20.75
CA GLY A 79 -10.06 22.22 21.46
C GLY A 79 -11.14 22.69 20.48
N SER A 80 -12.30 22.03 20.50
CA SER A 80 -13.52 22.55 19.88
C SER A 80 -14.02 23.71 20.75
N GLY A 81 -13.69 24.93 20.35
CA GLY A 81 -14.29 26.15 20.89
C GLY A 81 -15.56 26.46 20.12
N ASN A 82 -16.72 26.07 20.65
CA ASN A 82 -18.00 26.63 20.23
C ASN A 82 -18.20 27.93 21.04
N THR A 83 -18.11 29.09 20.38
CA THR A 83 -18.60 30.35 20.96
C THR A 83 -19.93 30.71 20.29
N ALA A 84 -21.01 30.41 21.00
CA ALA A 84 -22.33 31.00 20.80
C ALA A 84 -22.62 31.90 22.00
N ALA A 85 -22.78 33.20 21.76
CA ALA A 85 -23.37 34.21 22.65
C ALA A 85 -23.43 35.52 21.85
N ALA A 86 -24.42 36.40 21.93
CA ALA A 86 -25.79 36.41 22.44
C ALA A 86 -26.41 37.68 21.84
#